data_AF-A0A838MR87-F1
#
_entry.id   AF-A0A838MR87-F1
#
_cell.length_a   1.000
_cell.length_b   1.000
_cell.length_c   1.000
_cell.angle_alpha   90.00
_cell.angle_beta   90.00
_cell.angle_gamma   90.00
#
_symmetry.space_group_name_H-M   'P 1'
#
loop_
_entity.id
_entity.type
_entity.pdbx_description
1 polymer ?
#
loop_
_entity_poly.entity_id
_entity_poly.type
_entity_poly.pdbx_seq_one_letter_code
_entity_poly.pdbx_strand_id
1 'polypeptide(L)'
;MSRFEKGQSGNPDGRPKQRRPHVSAFDIVFDQTLIMTQGGVERELTVDEALQLQTYHAGLKGSRMAVRAVLKMIEKREVALAKRNPTVQRGARMEVEHDSDNAEEALRILGIAVDGHVPPGGGEGARTLKLANWAAQAAIRRPGRRGFSDKDREDIARYTLDPDKLRWPRGKRANPA
;
A
#
# COMPACT_ATOMS: atom_id res chain seq x y z
N MET A 1 35.24 3.43 64.58
CA MET A 1 35.57 2.25 63.74
C MET A 1 34.34 1.37 63.68
N SER A 2 33.75 1.15 62.51
CA SER A 2 32.94 -0.05 62.24
C SER A 2 33.04 -0.37 60.76
N ARG A 3 34.13 -1.05 60.39
CA ARG A 3 34.25 -1.68 59.08
C ARG A 3 33.75 -3.10 59.26
N PHE A 4 32.75 -3.50 58.49
CA PHE A 4 32.20 -4.86 58.54
C PHE A 4 33.31 -5.89 58.33
N GLU A 5 33.27 -6.98 59.10
CA GLU A 5 34.25 -8.06 59.00
C GLU A 5 34.19 -8.70 57.61
N LYS A 6 35.37 -9.06 57.08
CA LYS A 6 35.48 -9.67 55.77
C LYS A 6 34.72 -11.00 55.76
N GLY A 7 33.58 -11.04 55.06
CA GLY A 7 32.69 -12.20 54.98
C GLY A 7 31.29 -11.96 55.56
N GLN A 8 31.06 -10.86 56.29
CA GLN A 8 29.73 -10.47 56.75
C GLN A 8 29.17 -9.32 55.92
N SER A 9 27.99 -9.51 55.34
CA SER A 9 27.27 -8.44 54.67
C SER A 9 26.62 -7.52 55.71
N GLY A 10 26.79 -6.21 55.57
CA GLY A 10 26.19 -5.21 56.46
C GLY A 10 24.66 -5.05 56.36
N ASN A 11 23.96 -5.96 55.66
CA ASN A 11 22.51 -5.98 55.60
C ASN A 11 21.96 -7.11 56.49
N PRO A 12 21.41 -6.80 57.69
CA PRO A 12 20.85 -7.81 58.59
C PRO A 12 19.66 -8.57 57.98
N ASP A 13 18.95 -7.97 57.03
CA ASP A 13 17.83 -8.60 56.30
C ASP A 13 18.29 -9.47 55.11
N GLY A 14 19.61 -9.56 54.89
CA GLY A 14 20.20 -10.36 53.82
C GLY A 14 19.97 -9.80 52.42
N ARG A 15 20.39 -10.53 51.39
CA ARG A 15 20.12 -10.13 50.00
C ARG A 15 18.62 -10.27 49.71
N PRO A 16 17.93 -9.24 49.17
CA PRO A 16 16.54 -9.36 48.78
C PRO A 16 16.33 -10.57 47.88
N LYS A 17 15.40 -11.46 48.25
CA LYS A 17 15.07 -12.65 47.43
C LYS A 17 14.57 -12.19 46.06
N GLN A 18 15.10 -12.81 45.02
CA GLN A 18 14.66 -12.55 43.65
C GLN A 18 13.14 -12.75 43.56
N ARG A 19 12.44 -11.70 43.14
CA ARG A 19 10.98 -11.71 42.99
C ARG A 19 10.62 -12.79 41.96
N ARG A 20 9.76 -13.75 42.34
CA ARG A 20 9.31 -14.81 41.42
C ARG A 20 8.66 -14.18 40.19
N PRO A 21 8.86 -14.74 38.98
CA PRO A 21 8.17 -14.26 37.79
C PRO A 21 6.67 -14.32 38.04
N HIS A 22 5.96 -13.24 37.69
CA HIS A 22 4.53 -13.12 37.85
C HIS A 22 3.84 -13.90 36.72
N VAL A 23 3.85 -15.24 36.80
CA VAL A 23 3.07 -16.08 35.88
C VAL A 23 1.61 -15.90 36.25
N SER A 24 0.83 -15.28 35.37
CA SER A 24 -0.59 -15.11 35.58
C SER A 24 -1.27 -16.47 35.51
N ALA A 25 -2.26 -16.74 36.36
CA ALA A 25 -3.05 -17.97 36.27
C ALA A 25 -3.71 -18.11 34.86
N PHE A 26 -3.92 -16.99 34.18
CA PHE A 26 -4.41 -16.97 32.80
C PHE A 26 -3.40 -17.51 31.79
N ASP A 27 -2.11 -17.23 31.96
CA ASP A 27 -1.06 -17.69 31.03
C ASP A 27 -1.02 -19.23 31.02
N ILE A 28 -1.20 -19.85 32.19
CA ILE A 28 -1.26 -21.30 32.36
C ILE A 28 -2.44 -21.91 31.59
N VAL A 29 -3.58 -21.22 31.52
CA VAL A 29 -4.77 -21.70 30.79
C VAL A 29 -4.61 -21.50 29.29
N PHE A 30 -3.98 -20.41 28.85
CA PHE A 30 -3.74 -20.15 27.43
C PHE A 30 -2.74 -21.14 26.80
N ASP A 31 -1.81 -21.67 27.60
CA ASP A 31 -0.85 -22.71 27.16
C ASP A 31 -1.47 -24.11 27.03
N GLN A 32 -2.73 -24.30 27.45
CA GLN A 32 -3.42 -25.59 27.30
C GLN A 32 -3.88 -25.80 25.86
N THR A 33 -3.84 -27.06 25.42
CA THR A 33 -4.37 -27.49 24.13
C THR A 33 -5.74 -28.15 24.28
N LEU A 34 -6.60 -27.93 23.30
CA LEU A 34 -7.96 -28.43 23.18
C LEU A 34 -8.08 -29.19 21.85
N ILE A 35 -8.74 -30.35 21.89
CA ILE A 35 -9.09 -31.08 20.67
C ILE A 35 -10.42 -30.52 20.15
N MET A 36 -10.42 -29.99 18.94
CA MET A 36 -11.60 -29.44 18.29
C MET A 36 -11.78 -30.06 16.90
N THR A 37 -12.99 -30.52 16.60
CA THR A 37 -13.33 -31.09 15.30
C THR A 37 -13.74 -29.98 14.33
N GLN A 38 -12.98 -29.77 13.25
CA GLN A 38 -13.27 -28.77 12.21
C GLN A 38 -13.45 -29.48 10.86
N GLY A 39 -14.63 -29.38 10.26
CA GLY A 39 -14.92 -30.02 8.97
C GLY A 39 -14.78 -31.55 8.98
N GLY A 40 -15.02 -32.19 10.12
CA GLY A 40 -14.92 -33.65 10.30
C GLY A 40 -13.50 -34.15 10.63
N VAL A 41 -12.52 -33.27 10.76
CA VAL A 41 -11.13 -33.63 11.16
C VAL A 41 -10.86 -33.09 12.56
N GLU A 42 -10.37 -33.93 13.45
CA GLU A 42 -9.90 -33.51 14.78
C GLU A 42 -8.58 -32.76 14.66
N ARG A 43 -8.51 -31.58 15.27
CA ARG A 43 -7.29 -30.76 15.37
C ARG A 43 -7.05 -30.35 16.80
N GLU A 44 -5.81 -30.44 17.22
CA GLU A 44 -5.34 -29.87 18.47
C GLU A 44 -5.09 -28.37 18.27
N LEU A 45 -5.72 -27.54 19.09
CA LEU A 45 -5.64 -26.08 19.05
C LEU A 45 -5.33 -25.56 20.45
N THR A 46 -4.60 -24.46 20.57
CA THR A 46 -4.46 -23.77 21.86
C THR A 46 -5.78 -23.11 22.28
N VAL A 47 -5.95 -22.84 23.58
CA VAL A 47 -7.14 -22.14 24.09
C VAL A 47 -7.31 -20.76 23.43
N ASP A 48 -6.23 -20.03 23.14
CA ASP A 48 -6.30 -18.75 22.44
C ASP A 48 -6.85 -18.92 21.02
N GLU A 49 -6.31 -19.87 20.25
CA GLU A 49 -6.78 -20.16 18.89
C GLU A 49 -8.25 -20.57 18.86
N ALA A 50 -8.69 -21.38 19.83
CA ALA A 50 -10.09 -21.77 19.96
C ALA A 50 -11.00 -20.57 20.21
N LEU A 51 -10.63 -19.65 21.11
CA LEU A 51 -11.38 -18.42 21.40
C LEU A 51 -11.45 -17.48 20.21
N GLN A 52 -10.34 -17.34 19.48
CA GLN A 52 -10.27 -16.54 18.26
C GLN A 52 -11.19 -17.10 17.18
N LEU A 53 -11.18 -18.42 16.98
CA LEU A 53 -12.04 -19.10 16.02
C LEU A 53 -13.52 -18.99 16.40
N GLN A 54 -13.85 -19.14 17.67
CA GLN A 54 -15.22 -18.97 18.16
C GLN A 54 -15.72 -17.54 17.94
N THR A 55 -14.87 -16.55 18.19
CA THR A 55 -15.17 -15.13 17.94
C THR A 55 -15.39 -14.87 16.44
N TYR A 56 -14.57 -15.48 15.58
CA TYR A 56 -14.75 -15.42 14.14
C TYR A 56 -16.10 -16.01 13.70
N HIS A 57 -16.44 -17.22 14.17
CA HIS A 57 -17.73 -17.85 13.86
C HIS A 57 -18.92 -17.03 14.38
N ALA A 58 -18.83 -16.42 15.56
CA ALA A 58 -19.86 -15.52 16.08
C ALA A 58 -20.02 -14.26 15.22
N GLY A 59 -18.91 -13.73 14.68
CA GLY A 59 -18.91 -12.62 13.74
C GLY A 59 -19.62 -12.98 12.43
N LEU A 60 -19.31 -14.15 11.86
CA LEU A 60 -19.98 -14.67 10.65
C LEU A 60 -21.48 -14.87 10.85
N LYS A 61 -21.91 -15.25 12.06
CA LYS A 61 -23.33 -15.38 12.44
C LYS A 61 -24.02 -14.03 12.68
N GLY A 62 -23.33 -12.90 12.52
CA GLY A 62 -23.90 -11.55 12.58
C GLY A 62 -23.74 -10.82 13.91
N SER A 63 -22.96 -11.34 14.87
CA SER A 63 -22.71 -10.62 16.13
C SER A 63 -21.83 -9.39 15.89
N ARG A 64 -22.42 -8.19 16.04
CA ARG A 64 -21.73 -6.91 15.81
C ARG A 64 -20.50 -6.72 16.71
N MET A 65 -20.54 -7.20 17.95
CA MET A 65 -19.40 -7.13 18.87
C MET A 65 -18.27 -8.06 18.43
N ALA A 66 -18.60 -9.27 18.00
CA ALA A 66 -17.61 -10.22 17.49
C ALA A 66 -16.97 -9.72 16.20
N VAL A 67 -17.73 -9.15 15.26
CA VAL A 67 -17.19 -8.50 14.05
C VAL A 67 -16.17 -7.43 14.40
N ARG A 68 -16.49 -6.55 15.36
CA ARG A 68 -15.54 -5.52 15.82
C ARG A 68 -14.27 -6.13 16.42
N ALA A 69 -14.39 -7.19 17.21
CA ALA A 69 -13.25 -7.88 17.79
C ALA A 69 -12.35 -8.49 16.69
N VAL A 70 -12.93 -9.17 15.71
CA VAL A 70 -12.20 -9.74 14.56
C VAL A 70 -11.49 -8.66 13.76
N LEU A 71 -12.16 -7.54 13.45
CA LEU A 71 -11.53 -6.42 12.73
C LEU A 71 -10.32 -5.87 13.48
N LYS A 72 -10.40 -5.76 14.81
CA LYS A 72 -9.27 -5.34 15.65
C LYS A 72 -8.14 -6.35 15.65
N MET A 73 -8.45 -7.65 15.58
CA MET A 73 -7.43 -8.70 15.44
C MET A 73 -6.71 -8.61 14.09
N ILE A 74 -7.46 -8.37 13.00
CA ILE A 74 -6.89 -8.16 11.66
C ILE A 74 -5.96 -6.94 11.67
N GLU A 75 -6.40 -5.80 12.22
CA GLU A 75 -5.59 -4.59 12.32
C GLU A 75 -4.26 -4.86 13.06
N LYS A 76 -4.30 -5.53 14.21
CA LYS A 76 -3.09 -5.92 14.95
C LYS A 76 -2.16 -6.81 14.12
N ARG A 77 -2.73 -7.76 13.36
CA ARG A 77 -1.97 -8.66 12.48
C ARG A 77 -1.29 -7.87 11.36
N GLU A 78 -1.99 -6.96 10.70
CA GLU A 78 -1.42 -6.13 9.63
C GLU A 78 -0.29 -5.24 10.15
N VAL A 79 -0.43 -4.65 11.35
CA VAL A 79 0.65 -3.89 12.00
C VAL A 79 1.85 -4.79 12.31
N ALA A 80 1.63 -6.00 12.81
CA ALA A 80 2.71 -6.94 13.11
C ALA A 80 3.44 -7.41 11.83
N LEU A 81 2.70 -7.66 10.74
CA LEU A 81 3.26 -8.01 9.44
C LEU A 81 4.06 -6.86 8.84
N ALA A 82 3.56 -5.63 8.89
CA ALA A 82 4.28 -4.45 8.42
C ALA A 82 5.57 -4.19 9.21
N LYS A 83 5.62 -4.52 10.50
CA LYS A 83 6.86 -4.46 11.31
C LYS A 83 7.86 -5.54 10.92
N ARG A 84 7.40 -6.75 10.58
CA ARG A 84 8.26 -7.87 10.16
C ARG A 84 8.82 -7.69 8.75
N ASN A 85 8.02 -7.17 7.84
CA ASN A 85 8.41 -6.78 6.49
C ASN A 85 8.27 -5.27 6.35
N PRO A 86 9.23 -4.48 6.85
CA PRO A 86 9.22 -3.05 6.58
C PRO A 86 9.27 -2.89 5.06
N THR A 87 8.33 -2.14 4.48
CA THR A 87 8.39 -1.74 3.09
C THR A 87 9.71 -1.02 2.90
N VAL A 88 10.71 -1.71 2.39
CA VAL A 88 11.98 -1.09 2.03
C VAL A 88 11.60 -0.13 0.91
N GLN A 89 11.49 1.15 1.24
CA GLN A 89 11.51 2.25 0.29
C GLN A 89 12.88 2.19 -0.36
N ARG A 90 13.06 1.27 -1.32
CA ARG A 90 14.25 1.23 -2.15
C ARG A 90 14.22 2.58 -2.86
N GLY A 91 15.24 3.41 -2.61
CA GLY A 91 15.39 4.66 -3.33
C GLY A 91 15.23 4.36 -4.81
N ALA A 92 14.27 5.02 -5.46
CA ALA A 92 14.06 4.84 -6.89
C ALA A 92 15.40 5.11 -7.56
N ARG A 93 15.95 4.11 -8.26
CA ARG A 93 17.17 4.30 -9.04
C ARG A 93 16.76 5.18 -10.21
N MET A 94 17.18 6.43 -10.15
CA MET A 94 16.98 7.36 -11.26
C MET A 94 18.03 7.03 -12.31
N GLU A 95 17.55 6.49 -13.44
CA GLU A 95 18.35 6.30 -14.65
C GLU A 95 17.82 7.28 -15.70
N VAL A 96 18.73 7.88 -16.47
CA VAL A 96 18.38 8.79 -17.56
C VAL A 96 18.85 8.13 -18.84
N GLU A 97 17.92 7.96 -19.76
CA GLU A 97 18.18 7.40 -21.08
C GLU A 97 17.70 8.42 -22.12
N HIS A 98 18.49 8.59 -23.17
CA HIS A 98 18.32 9.66 -24.16
C HIS A 98 17.52 9.24 -25.40
N ASP A 99 16.98 8.02 -25.39
CA ASP A 99 16.10 7.54 -26.44
C ASP A 99 14.69 8.10 -26.22
N SER A 100 14.11 8.72 -27.24
CA SER A 100 12.73 9.20 -27.20
C SER A 100 11.72 8.06 -27.07
N ASP A 101 12.11 6.86 -27.48
CA ASP A 101 11.17 5.76 -27.70
C ASP A 101 11.04 4.88 -26.44
N ASN A 102 11.94 5.06 -25.46
CA ASN A 102 11.98 4.24 -24.24
C ASN A 102 10.70 4.33 -23.39
N ALA A 103 9.99 5.46 -23.46
CA ALA A 103 8.76 5.69 -22.72
C ALA A 103 7.53 5.21 -23.47
N GLU A 104 7.61 4.90 -24.77
CA GLU A 104 6.44 4.58 -25.57
C GLU A 104 5.72 3.32 -25.06
N GLU A 105 6.46 2.25 -24.80
CA GLU A 105 5.88 1.00 -24.32
C GLU A 105 5.18 1.19 -22.97
N ALA A 106 5.81 1.92 -22.05
CA ALA A 106 5.21 2.26 -20.77
C ALA A 106 3.93 3.10 -20.95
N LEU A 107 3.93 4.09 -21.86
CA LEU A 107 2.77 4.92 -22.14
C LEU A 107 1.62 4.12 -22.77
N ARG A 108 1.93 3.11 -23.62
CA ARG A 108 0.95 2.16 -24.16
C ARG A 108 0.36 1.28 -23.06
N ILE A 109 1.20 0.69 -22.20
CA ILE A 109 0.76 -0.14 -21.07
C ILE A 109 -0.16 0.63 -20.13
N LEU A 110 0.17 1.90 -19.86
CA LEU A 110 -0.65 2.77 -19.01
C LEU A 110 -1.91 3.32 -19.71
N GLY A 111 -2.09 3.04 -21.00
CA GLY A 111 -3.21 3.56 -21.79
C GLY A 111 -3.20 5.08 -21.95
N ILE A 112 -2.03 5.72 -21.76
CA ILE A 112 -1.82 7.16 -21.94
C ILE A 112 -1.62 7.47 -23.42
N ALA A 113 -0.96 6.57 -24.13
CA ALA A 113 -0.72 6.67 -25.56
C ALA A 113 -1.31 5.45 -26.30
N VAL A 114 -1.69 5.68 -27.54
CA VAL A 114 -2.31 4.72 -28.44
C VAL A 114 -1.67 4.84 -29.83
N ASP A 115 -1.65 3.74 -30.57
CA ASP A 115 -1.15 3.76 -31.93
C ASP A 115 -2.10 4.59 -32.81
N GLY A 116 -1.53 5.55 -33.54
CA GLY A 116 -2.26 6.35 -34.49
C GLY A 116 -2.58 5.60 -35.78
N HIS A 117 -3.27 6.29 -36.69
CA HIS A 117 -3.57 5.76 -38.01
C HIS A 117 -2.29 5.60 -38.84
N VAL A 118 -2.11 4.42 -39.44
CA VAL A 118 -1.07 4.18 -40.44
C VAL A 118 -1.56 4.72 -41.78
N PRO A 119 -0.89 5.71 -42.38
CA PRO A 119 -1.28 6.20 -43.70
C PRO A 119 -1.23 5.06 -44.75
N PRO A 120 -2.13 5.05 -45.76
CA PRO A 120 -2.11 4.03 -46.79
C PRO A 120 -0.76 4.00 -47.50
N GLY A 121 -0.08 2.83 -47.48
CA GLY A 121 1.26 2.66 -48.04
C GLY A 121 2.43 2.92 -47.07
N GLY A 122 2.15 3.32 -45.83
CA GLY A 122 3.14 3.40 -44.75
C GLY A 122 3.37 2.04 -44.10
N GLY A 123 4.63 1.69 -43.85
CA GLY A 123 4.99 0.51 -43.06
C GLY A 123 4.65 0.67 -41.57
N GLU A 124 4.89 -0.37 -40.78
CA GLU A 124 4.67 -0.35 -39.32
C GLU A 124 5.45 0.77 -38.60
N GLY A 125 6.62 1.17 -39.13
CA GLY A 125 7.39 2.33 -38.67
C GLY A 125 6.80 3.71 -38.99
N ALA A 126 5.66 3.78 -39.70
CA ALA A 126 4.92 5.02 -39.92
C ALA A 126 3.80 5.24 -38.89
N ARG A 127 3.65 4.34 -37.90
CA ARG A 127 2.69 4.50 -36.79
C ARG A 127 3.11 5.69 -35.93
N THR A 128 2.39 6.80 -36.04
CA THR A 128 2.59 7.93 -35.14
C THR A 128 1.87 7.65 -33.82
N LEU A 129 2.58 7.70 -32.70
CA LEU A 129 1.97 7.57 -31.39
C LEU A 129 1.06 8.78 -31.09
N LYS A 130 -0.18 8.53 -30.66
CA LYS A 130 -1.14 9.56 -30.27
C LYS A 130 -1.49 9.45 -28.79
N LEU A 131 -1.76 10.59 -28.16
CA LEU A 131 -2.25 10.64 -26.78
C LEU A 131 -3.72 10.26 -26.71
N ALA A 132 -4.06 9.47 -25.69
CA ALA A 132 -5.44 9.18 -25.34
C ALA A 132 -6.16 10.46 -24.88
N ASN A 133 -7.43 10.59 -25.25
CA ASN A 133 -8.24 11.78 -24.98
C ASN A 133 -8.32 12.13 -23.49
N TRP A 134 -8.39 11.12 -22.62
CA TRP A 134 -8.45 11.34 -21.17
C TRP A 134 -7.15 11.97 -20.65
N ALA A 135 -6.00 11.54 -21.18
CA ALA A 135 -4.68 12.04 -20.77
C ALA A 135 -4.48 13.47 -21.25
N ALA A 136 -4.82 13.75 -22.52
CA ALA A 136 -4.81 15.11 -23.07
C ALA A 136 -5.77 16.04 -22.29
N GLN A 137 -6.99 15.59 -22.02
CA GLN A 137 -7.97 16.36 -21.25
C GLN A 137 -7.52 16.63 -19.81
N ALA A 138 -6.89 15.64 -19.15
CA ALA A 138 -6.34 15.79 -17.82
C ALA A 138 -5.20 16.81 -17.80
N ALA A 139 -4.33 16.82 -18.81
CA ALA A 139 -3.27 17.82 -18.96
C ALA A 139 -3.84 19.23 -19.16
N ILE A 140 -4.88 19.38 -19.98
CA ILE A 140 -5.57 20.67 -20.23
C ILE A 140 -6.23 21.23 -18.96
N ARG A 141 -6.80 20.37 -18.11
CA ARG A 141 -7.51 20.77 -16.88
C ARG A 141 -6.60 21.16 -15.72
N ARG A 142 -5.28 20.98 -15.84
CA ARG A 142 -4.36 21.25 -14.73
C ARG A 142 -4.44 22.73 -14.31
N PRO A 143 -4.70 23.03 -13.02
CA PRO A 143 -4.75 24.40 -12.53
C PRO A 143 -3.38 25.08 -12.66
N GLY A 144 -3.39 26.41 -12.85
CA GLY A 144 -2.17 27.22 -12.92
C GLY A 144 -1.43 27.21 -14.26
N ARG A 145 -1.98 26.57 -15.31
CA ARG A 145 -1.45 26.68 -16.68
C ARG A 145 -1.69 28.08 -17.27
N ARG A 146 -0.75 28.55 -18.09
CA ARG A 146 -0.95 29.71 -18.98
C ARG A 146 -2.06 29.37 -19.99
N GLY A 147 -2.72 30.39 -20.53
CA GLY A 147 -3.68 30.21 -21.61
C GLY A 147 -3.02 29.58 -22.84
N PHE A 148 -3.76 28.76 -23.58
CA PHE A 148 -3.27 28.13 -24.80
C PHE A 148 -3.40 29.12 -25.97
N SER A 149 -2.31 29.31 -26.72
CA SER A 149 -2.35 29.98 -28.03
C SER A 149 -3.08 29.11 -29.06
N ASP A 150 -3.43 29.67 -30.21
CA ASP A 150 -4.04 28.90 -31.29
C ASP A 150 -3.09 27.84 -31.84
N LYS A 151 -1.77 28.12 -31.87
CA LYS A 151 -0.73 27.16 -32.21
C LYS A 151 -0.66 25.99 -31.22
N ASP A 152 -0.71 26.28 -29.91
CA ASP A 152 -0.70 25.21 -28.89
C ASP A 152 -1.90 24.28 -29.06
N ARG A 153 -3.07 24.83 -29.41
CA ARG A 153 -4.28 24.04 -29.66
C ARG A 153 -4.13 23.16 -30.89
N GLU A 154 -3.55 23.68 -31.97
CA GLU A 154 -3.27 22.92 -33.18
C GLU A 154 -2.29 21.77 -32.92
N ASP A 155 -1.20 22.04 -32.21
CA ASP A 155 -0.20 21.02 -31.87
C ASP A 155 -0.80 19.95 -30.95
N ILE A 156 -1.56 20.33 -29.92
CA ILE A 156 -2.28 19.37 -29.05
C ILE A 156 -3.28 18.54 -29.87
N ALA A 157 -3.99 19.16 -30.81
CA ALA A 157 -4.95 18.45 -31.65
C ALA A 157 -4.26 17.42 -32.56
N ARG A 158 -3.09 17.76 -33.13
CA ARG A 158 -2.29 16.87 -33.98
C ARG A 158 -1.90 15.58 -33.26
N TYR A 159 -1.50 15.69 -31.99
CA TYR A 159 -1.03 14.55 -31.18
C TYR A 159 -2.12 13.87 -30.34
N THR A 160 -3.38 14.30 -30.42
CA THR A 160 -4.49 13.65 -29.71
C THR A 160 -5.23 12.68 -30.64
N LEU A 161 -5.69 11.55 -30.09
CA LEU A 161 -6.46 10.54 -30.84
C LEU A 161 -7.70 11.14 -31.50
N ASP A 162 -8.56 11.79 -30.72
CA ASP A 162 -9.80 12.41 -31.19
C ASP A 162 -9.91 13.82 -30.56
N PRO A 163 -9.41 14.85 -31.24
CA PRO A 163 -9.29 16.20 -30.69
C PRO A 163 -10.63 16.91 -30.52
N ASP A 164 -11.68 16.52 -31.26
CA ASP A 164 -13.00 17.15 -31.22
C ASP A 164 -13.71 16.92 -29.88
N LYS A 165 -13.31 15.87 -29.16
CA LYS A 165 -13.81 15.56 -27.81
C LYS A 165 -13.13 16.37 -26.70
N LEU A 166 -12.09 17.16 -27.00
CA LEU A 166 -11.38 17.95 -26.00
C LEU A 166 -12.16 19.20 -25.58
N ARG A 167 -12.28 19.39 -24.25
CA ARG A 167 -12.87 20.59 -23.66
C ARG A 167 -11.78 21.59 -23.30
N TRP A 168 -11.75 22.68 -24.05
CA TRP A 168 -10.84 23.80 -23.84
C TRP A 168 -11.33 24.72 -22.71
N PRO A 169 -10.43 25.23 -21.85
CA PRO A 169 -10.79 26.20 -20.83
C PRO A 169 -11.31 27.49 -21.48
N ARG A 170 -12.38 28.04 -20.91
CA ARG A 170 -12.94 29.33 -21.34
C ARG A 170 -12.14 30.44 -20.67
N GLY A 171 -11.49 31.28 -21.48
CA GLY A 171 -10.79 32.48 -21.02
C GLY A 171 -9.27 32.42 -21.18
N LYS A 172 -8.71 33.50 -21.72
CA LYS A 172 -7.30 33.74 -22.10
C LYS A 172 -6.82 32.91 -23.30
N ARG A 173 -7.14 33.39 -24.51
CA ARG A 173 -6.27 33.15 -25.66
C ARG A 173 -4.94 33.84 -25.34
N ALA A 174 -3.83 33.13 -25.41
CA ALA A 174 -2.53 33.77 -25.32
C ALA A 174 -2.35 34.64 -26.57
N ASN A 175 -1.97 35.90 -26.42
CA ASN A 175 -1.57 36.71 -27.57
C ASN A 175 -0.37 36.06 -28.25
N PRO A 176 -0.31 36.04 -29.59
CA PRO A 176 0.89 35.62 -30.28
C PRO A 176 2.06 36.51 -29.84
N ALA A 177 3.18 35.88 -29.49
CA ALA A 177 4.46 36.55 -29.27
C ALA A 177 5.14 36.82 -30.62
#